data_AF-A0A2D5Z090-F1
#
_entry.id   AF-A0A2D5Z090-F1
#
_cell.length_a   1.000
_cell.length_b   1.000
_cell.length_c   1.000
_cell.angle_alpha   90.00
_cell.angle_beta   90.00
_cell.angle_gamma   90.00
#
_symmetry.space_group_name_H-M   'P 1'
#
loop_
_entity.id
_entity.type
_entity.pdbx_description
1 polymer ?
#
loop_
_entity_poly.entity_id
_entity_poly.type
_entity_poly.pdbx_seq_one_letter_code
_entity_poly.pdbx_strand_id
1 'polypeptide(L)'
;MTAMIRRTGYLLALSFLLVGCGSSRSAGDHYRAHGDYRSLHAVSRHLAVGMPESEIESLLGEPEYWPTESQCYYGSDRRVPMDPILNATYTLVIEYTRQNESPGRVVADWFLGPISE
;
A
#
# COMPACT_ATOMS: atom_id res chain seq x y z
N MET A 1 35.01 -9.31 51.56
CA MET A 1 33.54 -9.18 51.72
C MET A 1 33.22 -7.70 51.83
N THR A 2 32.32 -7.02 51.11
CA THR A 2 31.40 -7.33 49.99
C THR A 2 30.81 -5.98 49.53
N ALA A 3 30.67 -5.56 48.26
CA ALA A 3 31.15 -6.03 46.95
C ALA A 3 31.02 -4.85 45.92
N MET A 4 31.38 -5.06 44.64
CA MET A 4 30.92 -4.19 43.54
C MET A 4 29.44 -4.46 43.21
N ILE A 5 28.75 -3.48 42.60
CA ILE A 5 27.79 -3.59 41.46
C ILE A 5 26.93 -2.31 41.43
N ARG A 6 27.09 -1.47 40.38
CA ARG A 6 26.00 -0.60 39.87
C ARG A 6 26.32 0.01 38.49
N ARG A 7 26.17 -0.79 37.43
CA ARG A 7 26.08 -0.31 36.04
C ARG A 7 25.07 -1.18 35.26
N THR A 8 24.70 -0.70 34.07
CA THR A 8 23.84 -1.35 33.07
C THR A 8 22.34 -1.32 33.37
N GLY A 9 21.70 -0.22 32.97
CA GLY A 9 20.25 -0.01 33.00
C GLY A 9 19.73 0.69 31.73
N TYR A 10 20.15 0.21 30.56
CA TYR A 10 19.74 0.73 29.24
C TYR A 10 19.83 -0.39 28.18
N LEU A 11 18.85 -1.30 28.12
CA LEU A 11 18.83 -2.35 27.08
C LEU A 11 17.45 -3.00 26.82
N LEU A 12 16.34 -2.34 27.21
CA LEU A 12 15.01 -2.98 27.25
C LEU A 12 13.88 -2.05 26.76
N ALA A 13 14.12 -1.33 25.66
CA ALA A 13 13.16 -0.41 25.04
C ALA A 13 13.17 -0.47 23.50
N LEU A 14 13.63 -1.57 22.90
CA LEU A 14 13.78 -1.71 21.44
C LEU A 14 13.28 -3.08 20.94
N SER A 15 11.98 -3.35 21.09
CA SER A 15 11.40 -4.67 20.79
C SER A 15 9.99 -4.65 20.17
N PHE A 16 9.46 -3.47 19.81
CA PHE A 16 8.03 -3.30 19.45
C PHE A 16 7.71 -2.98 17.98
N LEU A 17 8.70 -3.05 17.06
CA LEU A 17 8.55 -2.52 15.68
C LEU A 17 8.40 -3.57 14.56
N LEU A 18 8.28 -4.88 14.85
CA LEU A 18 8.43 -5.95 13.84
C LEU A 18 7.17 -6.75 13.46
N VAL A 19 5.97 -6.35 13.91
CA VAL A 19 4.72 -7.14 13.71
C VAL A 19 3.95 -6.79 12.43
N GLY A 20 4.25 -5.67 11.75
CA GLY A 20 3.42 -5.14 10.66
C GLY A 20 3.60 -5.72 9.25
N CYS A 21 4.67 -6.47 8.97
CA CYS A 21 5.06 -6.78 7.58
C CYS A 21 4.31 -7.98 6.94
N GLY A 22 3.58 -8.77 7.73
CA GLY A 22 2.86 -9.95 7.23
C GLY A 22 1.49 -9.64 6.61
N SER A 23 0.83 -8.56 7.04
CA SER A 23 -0.56 -8.25 6.67
C SER A 23 -0.74 -7.72 5.26
N SER A 24 0.19 -6.90 4.77
CA SER A 24 0.15 -6.35 3.41
C SER A 24 0.28 -7.43 2.35
N ARG A 25 1.21 -8.37 2.52
CA ARG A 25 1.49 -9.43 1.54
C ARG A 25 0.32 -10.39 1.38
N SER A 26 -0.27 -10.87 2.49
CA SER A 26 -1.45 -11.74 2.43
C SER A 26 -2.67 -11.03 1.83
N ALA A 27 -2.80 -9.71 1.99
CA ALA A 27 -3.84 -8.94 1.32
C ALA A 27 -3.55 -8.80 -0.19
N GLY A 28 -2.31 -8.49 -0.58
CA GLY A 28 -1.91 -8.45 -1.99
C GLY A 28 -2.14 -9.78 -2.72
N ASP A 29 -1.80 -10.90 -2.09
CA ASP A 29 -2.04 -12.25 -2.64
C ASP A 29 -3.54 -12.51 -2.88
N HIS A 30 -4.41 -12.11 -1.94
CA HIS A 30 -5.86 -12.27 -2.07
C HIS A 30 -6.47 -11.29 -3.10
N TYR A 31 -5.98 -10.04 -3.15
CA TYR A 31 -6.37 -9.07 -4.17
C TYR A 31 -6.04 -9.59 -5.57
N ARG A 32 -4.81 -10.07 -5.81
CA ARG A 32 -4.40 -10.60 -7.12
C ARG A 32 -5.20 -11.83 -7.57
N ALA A 33 -5.78 -12.57 -6.63
CA ALA A 33 -6.63 -13.73 -6.92
C ALA A 33 -8.12 -13.38 -7.15
N HIS A 34 -8.61 -12.26 -6.59
CA HIS A 34 -10.05 -12.00 -6.48
C HIS A 34 -10.51 -10.59 -6.85
N GLY A 35 -9.60 -9.61 -6.97
CA GLY A 35 -9.92 -8.20 -7.21
C GLY A 35 -10.75 -7.57 -6.09
N ASP A 36 -10.70 -8.07 -4.85
CA ASP A 36 -11.66 -7.67 -3.82
C ASP A 36 -11.29 -6.37 -3.09
N TYR A 37 -12.31 -5.58 -2.79
CA TYR A 37 -12.16 -4.29 -2.11
C TYR A 37 -11.52 -4.39 -0.71
N ARG A 38 -11.75 -5.49 0.05
CA ARG A 38 -11.23 -5.58 1.42
C ARG A 38 -9.72 -5.73 1.41
N SER A 39 -9.21 -6.53 0.48
CA SER A 39 -7.78 -6.70 0.25
C SER A 39 -7.14 -5.43 -0.31
N LEU A 40 -7.76 -4.78 -1.29
CA LEU A 40 -7.28 -3.51 -1.84
C LEU A 40 -7.19 -2.41 -0.75
N HIS A 41 -8.23 -2.28 0.09
CA HIS A 41 -8.25 -1.37 1.24
C HIS A 41 -7.29 -1.79 2.38
N ALA A 42 -6.93 -3.07 2.47
CA ALA A 42 -5.89 -3.51 3.38
C ALA A 42 -4.50 -3.09 2.87
N VAL A 43 -4.20 -3.27 1.57
CA VAL A 43 -2.95 -2.82 0.95
C VAL A 43 -2.83 -1.29 0.96
N SER A 44 -3.89 -0.55 0.64
CA SER A 44 -3.88 0.93 0.58
C SER A 44 -3.51 1.61 1.91
N ARG A 45 -3.66 0.91 3.05
CA ARG A 45 -3.25 1.39 4.38
C ARG A 45 -1.78 1.08 4.75
N HIS A 46 -1.08 0.30 3.93
CA HIS A 46 0.36 0.03 4.07
C HIS A 46 1.21 0.81 3.04
N LEU A 47 0.57 1.52 2.12
CA LEU A 47 1.26 2.41 1.19
C LEU A 47 1.93 3.57 1.92
N ALA A 48 3.04 4.04 1.35
CA ALA A 48 3.82 5.15 1.87
C ALA A 48 4.45 5.94 0.71
N VAL A 49 4.56 7.26 0.89
CA VAL A 49 5.32 8.11 -0.04
C VAL A 49 6.77 7.62 -0.07
N GLY A 50 7.32 7.47 -1.28
CA GLY A 50 8.65 6.90 -1.50
C GLY A 50 8.69 5.37 -1.68
N MET A 51 7.57 4.66 -1.50
CA MET A 51 7.49 3.22 -1.81
C MET A 51 7.80 2.98 -3.30
N PRO A 52 8.70 2.05 -3.67
CA PRO A 52 9.01 1.75 -5.07
C PRO A 52 7.79 1.19 -5.80
N GLU A 53 7.62 1.58 -7.07
CA GLU A 53 6.63 0.97 -7.97
C GLU A 53 6.70 -0.56 -7.98
N SER A 54 7.90 -1.14 -8.02
CA SER A 54 8.09 -2.59 -8.02
C SER A 54 7.64 -3.28 -6.72
N GLU A 55 7.55 -2.55 -5.60
CA GLU A 55 6.95 -3.06 -4.36
C GLU A 55 5.42 -3.06 -4.44
N ILE A 56 4.83 -2.04 -5.09
CA ILE A 56 3.40 -1.99 -5.41
C ILE A 56 3.01 -3.14 -6.32
N GLU A 57 3.72 -3.32 -7.45
CA GLU A 57 3.46 -4.39 -8.42
C GLU A 57 3.67 -5.78 -7.79
N SER A 58 4.64 -5.93 -6.88
CA SER A 58 4.83 -7.17 -6.12
C SER A 58 3.68 -7.48 -5.15
N LEU A 59 2.89 -6.48 -4.73
CA LEU A 59 1.72 -6.67 -3.86
C LEU A 59 0.44 -6.84 -4.69
N LEU A 60 0.19 -5.93 -5.63
CA LEU A 60 -1.09 -5.79 -6.34
C LEU A 60 -1.12 -6.39 -7.76
N GLY A 61 0.04 -6.71 -8.34
CA GLY A 61 0.16 -7.14 -9.74
C GLY A 61 0.29 -5.94 -10.69
N GLU A 62 0.08 -6.17 -11.99
CA GLU A 62 -0.04 -5.08 -12.96
C GLU A 62 -1.37 -4.33 -12.75
N PRO A 63 -1.41 -2.99 -12.83
CA PRO A 63 -2.64 -2.22 -12.75
C PRO A 63 -3.51 -2.42 -14.00
N GLU A 64 -4.83 -2.29 -13.84
CA GLU A 64 -5.78 -2.46 -14.94
C GLU A 64 -5.73 -1.31 -15.96
N TYR A 65 -5.33 -0.11 -15.53
CA TYR A 65 -5.30 1.06 -16.39
C TYR A 65 -4.22 2.09 -16.00
N TRP A 66 -3.61 2.68 -17.02
CA TRP A 66 -2.64 3.79 -16.94
C TRP A 66 -3.20 5.01 -17.68
N PRO A 67 -3.90 5.94 -17.00
CA PRO A 67 -4.35 7.19 -17.63
C PRO A 67 -3.18 8.10 -18.06
N THR A 68 -2.03 8.04 -17.36
CA THR A 68 -0.84 8.85 -17.65
C THR A 68 0.45 8.07 -17.36
N GLU A 69 1.61 8.61 -17.73
CA GLU A 69 2.92 8.03 -17.34
C GLU A 69 3.21 8.12 -15.82
N SER A 70 2.40 8.83 -15.05
CA SER A 70 2.62 9.09 -13.62
C SER A 70 1.49 8.60 -12.73
N GLN A 71 0.49 7.89 -13.26
CA GLN A 71 -0.69 7.49 -12.50
C GLN A 71 -1.25 6.16 -13.02
N CYS A 72 -1.55 5.22 -12.11
CA CYS A 72 -2.21 3.96 -12.45
C CYS A 72 -3.37 3.62 -11.50
N TYR A 73 -4.29 2.80 -12.00
CA TYR A 73 -5.53 2.43 -11.33
C TYR A 73 -5.59 0.92 -11.06
N TYR A 74 -5.98 0.57 -9.84
CA TYR A 74 -6.31 -0.78 -9.37
C TYR A 74 -7.77 -0.79 -8.90
N GLY A 75 -8.67 -1.41 -9.66
CA GLY A 75 -10.10 -1.47 -9.39
C GLY A 75 -10.46 -2.57 -8.40
N SER A 76 -11.73 -2.60 -7.97
CA SER A 76 -12.23 -3.66 -7.10
C SER A 76 -13.63 -4.15 -7.45
N ASP A 77 -14.00 -5.29 -6.89
CA ASP A 77 -15.35 -5.87 -6.95
C ASP A 77 -16.46 -4.95 -6.41
N ARG A 78 -16.10 -3.95 -5.59
CA ARG A 78 -17.06 -3.08 -4.91
C ARG A 78 -17.49 -1.90 -5.78
N ARG A 79 -18.74 -1.94 -6.20
CA ARG A 79 -19.45 -0.82 -6.84
C ARG A 79 -20.34 -0.06 -5.84
N VAL A 80 -20.57 1.22 -6.12
CA VAL A 80 -21.56 2.07 -5.45
C VAL A 80 -22.38 2.86 -6.48
N PRO A 81 -23.69 3.04 -6.28
CA PRO A 81 -24.49 3.90 -7.14
C PRO A 81 -24.08 5.36 -6.94
N MET A 82 -23.84 6.09 -8.03
CA MET A 82 -23.72 7.55 -8.01
C MET A 82 -25.03 8.23 -8.38
N ASP A 83 -25.74 7.67 -9.37
CA ASP A 83 -27.06 8.12 -9.80
C ASP A 83 -27.93 6.88 -10.20
N PRO A 84 -29.18 7.05 -10.69
CA PRO A 84 -30.04 5.92 -11.06
C PRO A 84 -29.54 4.99 -12.17
N ILE A 85 -28.54 5.40 -12.96
CA ILE A 85 -27.99 4.65 -14.10
C ILE A 85 -26.47 4.44 -14.02
N LEU A 86 -25.74 5.29 -13.30
CA LEU A 86 -24.28 5.22 -13.13
C LEU A 86 -23.88 4.54 -11.81
N ASN A 87 -22.97 3.58 -11.92
CA ASN A 87 -22.27 2.98 -10.79
C ASN A 87 -20.79 3.37 -10.88
N ALA A 88 -20.23 3.83 -9.77
CA ALA A 88 -18.79 4.01 -9.62
C ALA A 88 -18.17 2.76 -8.99
N THR A 89 -16.96 2.40 -9.41
CA THR A 89 -16.17 1.30 -8.84
C THR A 89 -15.21 1.88 -7.82
N TYR A 90 -15.00 1.20 -6.68
CA TYR A 90 -13.92 1.58 -5.77
C TYR A 90 -12.57 1.23 -6.39
N THR A 91 -11.78 2.26 -6.65
CA THR A 91 -10.49 2.17 -7.34
C THR A 91 -9.42 2.82 -6.49
N LEU A 92 -8.29 2.13 -6.34
CA LEU A 92 -7.05 2.68 -5.80
C LEU A 92 -6.28 3.33 -6.95
N VAL A 93 -6.17 4.64 -6.90
CA VAL A 93 -5.29 5.45 -7.75
C VAL A 93 -3.96 5.61 -7.03
N ILE A 94 -2.87 5.35 -7.74
CA ILE A 94 -1.51 5.60 -7.24
C ILE A 94 -0.84 6.59 -8.18
N GLU A 95 -0.34 7.68 -7.61
CA GLU A 95 0.49 8.65 -8.31
C GLU A 95 1.96 8.38 -8.04
N TYR A 96 2.77 8.54 -9.08
CA TYR A 96 4.19 8.24 -9.09
C TYR A 96 5.01 9.46 -9.47
N THR A 97 6.15 9.61 -8.83
CA THR A 97 7.21 10.54 -9.26
C THR A 97 8.50 9.79 -9.56
N ARG A 98 9.36 10.37 -10.40
CA ARG A 98 10.68 9.81 -10.71
C ARG A 98 11.66 10.20 -9.61
N GLN A 99 12.48 9.26 -9.15
CA GLN A 99 13.56 9.55 -8.21
C GLN A 99 14.79 10.05 -8.98
N ASN A 100 15.41 11.16 -8.56
CA ASN A 100 16.56 11.75 -9.27
C ASN A 100 17.80 10.83 -9.30
N GLU A 101 17.95 9.95 -8.31
CA GLU A 101 19.17 9.17 -8.08
C GLU A 101 19.01 7.66 -8.34
N SER A 102 17.81 7.19 -8.72
CA SER A 102 17.53 5.78 -9.00
C SER A 102 16.68 5.61 -10.26
N PRO A 103 16.96 4.61 -11.11
CA PRO A 103 16.11 4.29 -12.25
C PRO A 103 14.82 3.61 -11.77
N GLY A 104 13.81 4.42 -11.45
CA GLY A 104 12.51 3.93 -11.00
C GLY A 104 11.51 5.05 -10.68
N ARG A 105 10.26 4.65 -10.54
CA ARG A 105 9.18 5.46 -9.99
C ARG A 105 8.96 5.10 -8.52
N VAL A 106 8.59 6.10 -7.73
CA VAL A 106 8.19 5.94 -6.32
C VAL A 106 6.84 6.61 -6.09
N VAL A 107 6.04 6.06 -5.18
CA VAL A 107 4.73 6.61 -4.82
C VAL A 107 4.89 8.05 -4.34
N ALA A 108 4.15 8.97 -4.96
CA ALA A 108 4.05 10.37 -4.60
C ALA A 108 2.80 10.63 -3.75
N ASP A 109 1.65 10.08 -4.15
CA ASP A 109 0.37 10.13 -3.44
C ASP A 109 -0.51 8.93 -3.83
N TRP A 110 -1.60 8.67 -3.09
CA TRP A 110 -2.59 7.66 -3.46
C TRP A 110 -3.97 7.96 -2.89
N PHE A 111 -5.01 7.52 -3.62
CA PHE A 111 -6.40 7.68 -3.25
C PHE A 111 -7.16 6.37 -3.47
N LEU A 112 -7.97 5.94 -2.49
CA LEU A 112 -8.91 4.82 -2.66
C LEU A 112 -10.34 5.34 -2.49
N GLY A 113 -11.11 5.32 -3.56
CA GLY A 113 -12.49 5.80 -3.54
C GLY A 113 -13.26 5.45 -4.82
N PRO A 114 -14.54 5.85 -4.88
CA PRO A 114 -15.38 5.57 -6.03
C PRO A 114 -14.97 6.42 -7.24
N ILE A 115 -14.69 5.77 -8.37
CA ILE A 115 -14.45 6.37 -9.67
C ILE A 115 -15.50 5.86 -10.66
N SER A 116 -16.15 6.79 -11.37
CA SER A 116 -17.00 6.49 -12.52
C SER A 116 -16.14 6.35 -13.77
N GLU A 117 -16.37 5.29 -14.53
CA GLU A 117 -15.95 5.17 -15.94
C GLU A 117 -16.91 5.93 -16.87
#